data_AF-A0A3C0UJQ0-F1
#
_entry.id   AF-A0A3C0UJQ0-F1
#
_cell.length_a   1.000
_cell.length_b   1.000
_cell.length_c   1.000
_cell.angle_alpha   90.00
_cell.angle_beta   90.00
_cell.angle_gamma   90.00
#
_symmetry.space_group_name_H-M   'P 1'
#
loop_
_entity.id
_entity.type
_entity.pdbx_description
1 polymer ?
#
loop_
_entity_poly.entity_id
_entity_poly.type
_entity_poly.pdbx_seq_one_letter_code
_entity_poly.pdbx_strand_id
1 'polypeptide(L)'
;MNHLEFGEQGEQLAADYLQKQGNQLLARRFRTKIGEIDIIAQKGGTIVFVEVKTRSSFFYGTPAQAVNRRKQSKIINVALNYLNYINSHNAPIRFDILEVTNSGHGMT
;
A
#
# COMPACT_ATOMS: atom_id res chain seq x y z
N MET A 1 4.02 12.97 18.12
CA MET A 1 3.89 12.67 16.69
C MET A 1 2.41 12.55 16.38
N ASN A 2 1.89 13.33 15.44
CA ASN A 2 0.48 13.21 15.05
C ASN A 2 0.28 11.95 14.19
N HIS A 3 -0.90 11.34 14.22
CA HIS A 3 -1.20 10.11 13.45
C HIS A 3 -0.99 10.31 11.94
N LEU A 4 -1.18 11.54 11.45
CA LEU A 4 -0.96 11.91 10.05
C LEU A 4 0.52 11.87 9.66
N GLU A 5 1.40 12.47 10.48
CA GLU A 5 2.85 12.47 10.27
C GLU A 5 3.41 11.05 10.31
N PHE A 6 2.90 10.23 11.23
CA PHE A 6 3.27 8.82 11.33
C PHE A 6 2.83 8.01 10.11
N GLY A 7 1.65 8.32 9.55
CA GLY A 7 1.17 7.73 8.29
C GLY A 7 2.08 8.06 7.10
N GLU A 8 2.44 9.33 6.93
CA GLU A 8 3.33 9.75 5.83
C GLU A 8 4.73 9.15 5.95
N GLN A 9 5.27 9.08 7.16
CA GLN A 9 6.57 8.43 7.41
C GLN A 9 6.52 6.93 7.09
N GLY A 10 5.44 6.25 7.47
CA GLY A 10 5.27 4.84 7.10
C GLY A 10 5.15 4.62 5.61
N GLU A 11 4.42 5.48 4.90
CA GLU A 11 4.35 5.44 3.43
C GLU A 11 5.73 5.64 2.80
N GLN A 12 6.54 6.57 3.32
CA GLN A 12 7.91 6.77 2.86
C GLN A 12 8.78 5.53 3.09
N LEU A 13 8.75 4.95 4.29
CA LEU A 13 9.51 3.74 4.61
C LEU A 13 9.09 2.55 3.75
N ALA A 14 7.79 2.39 3.48
CA ALA A 14 7.27 1.36 2.60
C ALA A 14 7.75 1.56 1.15
N ALA A 15 7.75 2.79 0.65
CA ALA A 15 8.26 3.13 -0.68
C ALA A 15 9.75 2.81 -0.80
N ASP A 16 10.56 3.23 0.18
CA ASP A 16 12.01 2.96 0.21
C ASP A 16 12.29 1.45 0.28
N TYR A 17 11.52 0.70 1.08
CA TYR A 17 11.61 -0.75 1.15
C TYR A 17 11.32 -1.40 -0.19
N LEU A 18 10.22 -1.01 -0.86
CA LEU A 18 9.86 -1.55 -2.18
C LEU A 18 10.97 -1.30 -3.22
N GLN A 19 11.54 -0.10 -3.24
CA GLN A 19 12.66 0.22 -4.14
C GLN A 19 13.89 -0.65 -3.85
N LYS A 20 14.27 -0.81 -2.57
CA LYS A 20 15.37 -1.70 -2.16
C LYS A 20 15.12 -3.17 -2.55
N GLN A 21 13.85 -3.59 -2.58
CA GLN A 21 13.44 -4.93 -3.04
C GLN A 21 13.36 -5.04 -4.59
N GLY A 22 13.85 -4.03 -5.32
CA GLY A 22 13.91 -4.03 -6.79
C GLY A 22 12.57 -3.73 -7.46
N ASN A 23 11.62 -3.10 -6.76
CA ASN A 23 10.41 -2.60 -7.40
C ASN A 23 10.68 -1.20 -7.97
N GLN A 24 10.13 -0.92 -9.15
CA GLN A 24 10.01 0.44 -9.66
C GLN A 24 8.78 1.10 -9.05
N LEU A 25 8.91 2.28 -8.45
CA LEU A 25 7.75 3.05 -8.02
C LEU A 25 7.13 3.75 -9.23
N LEU A 26 5.82 3.54 -9.42
CA LEU A 26 5.04 4.17 -10.49
C LEU A 26 4.23 5.36 -9.98
N ALA A 27 3.67 5.25 -8.76
CA ALA A 27 2.92 6.33 -8.12
C ALA A 27 2.91 6.18 -6.60
N ARG A 28 2.66 7.29 -5.91
CA ARG A 28 2.37 7.36 -4.48
C ARG A 28 1.14 8.22 -4.24
N ARG A 29 0.32 7.87 -3.25
CA ARG A 29 -0.95 8.52 -2.92
C ARG A 29 -1.82 8.76 -4.16
N PHE A 30 -1.99 7.72 -4.98
CA PHE A 30 -2.78 7.82 -6.21
C PHE A 30 -4.26 7.93 -5.84
N ARG A 31 -4.88 9.06 -6.21
CA ARG A 31 -6.25 9.41 -5.81
C ARG A 31 -7.18 9.49 -7.00
N THR A 32 -8.39 8.97 -6.80
CA THR A 32 -9.53 9.08 -7.71
C THR A 32 -10.74 9.55 -6.92
N LYS A 33 -11.84 9.89 -7.60
CA LYS A 33 -13.11 10.25 -6.93
C LYS A 33 -13.65 9.13 -6.03
N ILE A 34 -13.31 7.88 -6.34
CA ILE A 34 -13.85 6.71 -5.67
C ILE A 34 -12.94 6.15 -4.59
N GLY A 35 -11.68 6.61 -4.46
CA GLY A 35 -10.72 6.08 -3.49
C GLY A 35 -9.27 6.42 -3.81
N GLU A 36 -8.37 5.87 -2.99
CA GLU A 36 -6.94 6.06 -3.10
C GLU A 36 -6.19 4.74 -2.95
N ILE A 37 -4.96 4.70 -3.48
CA ILE A 37 -3.97 3.63 -3.27
C ILE A 37 -2.67 4.32 -2.82
N ASP A 38 -2.09 3.83 -1.72
CA ASP A 38 -0.94 4.47 -1.09
C ASP A 38 0.31 4.40 -1.97
N ILE A 39 0.62 3.22 -2.52
CA ILE A 39 1.77 3.04 -3.41
C ILE A 39 1.39 2.14 -4.58
N ILE A 40 1.83 2.52 -5.78
CA ILE A 40 1.76 1.70 -6.99
C ILE A 40 3.19 1.45 -7.46
N ALA A 41 3.53 0.17 -7.62
CA ALA A 41 4.87 -0.28 -7.98
C ALA A 41 4.83 -1.27 -9.15
N GLN A 42 5.98 -1.55 -9.75
CA GLN A 42 6.15 -2.59 -10.75
C GLN A 42 7.35 -3.48 -10.43
N LYS A 43 7.17 -4.79 -10.56
CA LYS A 43 8.26 -5.78 -10.44
C LYS A 43 8.05 -6.94 -11.40
N GLY A 44 9.02 -7.17 -12.27
CA GLY A 44 8.98 -8.25 -13.26
C GLY A 44 7.71 -8.23 -14.12
N GLY A 45 7.29 -7.03 -14.58
CA GLY A 45 6.08 -6.85 -15.38
C GLY A 45 4.75 -6.87 -14.60
N THR A 46 4.77 -7.23 -13.31
CA THR A 46 3.58 -7.18 -12.44
C THR A 46 3.40 -5.80 -11.84
N ILE A 47 2.20 -5.23 -11.95
CA ILE A 47 1.82 -4.00 -11.26
C ILE A 47 1.32 -4.36 -9.86
N VAL A 48 1.93 -3.77 -8.85
CA VAL A 48 1.66 -4.04 -7.44
C VAL A 48 0.97 -2.82 -6.83
N PHE A 49 -0.26 -3.00 -6.38
CA PHE A 49 -1.02 -2.00 -5.65
C PHE A 49 -0.87 -2.26 -4.15
N VAL A 50 -0.33 -1.30 -3.42
CA VAL A 50 0.06 -1.49 -2.02
C VAL A 50 -0.73 -0.55 -1.14
N GLU A 51 -1.36 -1.12 -0.12
CA GLU A 51 -1.90 -0.39 1.03
C GLU A 51 -0.86 -0.39 2.16
N VAL A 52 -0.55 0.78 2.71
CA VAL A 52 0.40 0.93 3.82
C VAL A 52 -0.37 1.10 5.12
N LYS A 53 -0.05 0.28 6.11
CA LYS A 53 -0.60 0.39 7.46
C LYS A 53 0.50 0.69 8.46
N THR A 54 0.35 1.78 9.18
CA THR A 54 1.26 2.15 10.26
C THR A 54 0.65 1.72 11.60
N ARG A 55 1.44 1.08 12.46
CA ARG A 55 1.02 0.64 13.80
C ARG A 55 1.99 1.14 14.84
N SER A 56 1.48 1.79 15.87
CA SER A 56 2.23 2.22 17.07
C SER A 56 2.25 1.16 18.19
N SER A 57 1.40 0.13 18.11
CA SER A 57 1.22 -0.90 19.13
C SER A 57 0.74 -2.21 18.51
N PHE A 58 1.18 -3.35 19.06
CA PHE A 58 0.78 -4.71 18.63
C PHE A 58 -0.63 -5.14 19.10
N PHE A 59 -1.33 -4.32 19.91
CA PHE A 59 -2.56 -4.72 20.61
C PHE A 59 -3.87 -4.69 19.78
N TYR A 60 -3.83 -4.30 18.50
CA TYR A 60 -5.04 -4.23 17.67
C TYR A 60 -5.10 -5.36 16.63
N GLY A 61 -6.29 -5.92 16.41
CA GLY A 61 -6.56 -7.17 15.69
C GLY A 61 -5.90 -7.35 14.31
N THR A 62 -5.99 -8.57 13.79
CA THR A 62 -5.21 -8.99 12.63
C THR A 62 -5.51 -8.12 11.40
N PRO A 63 -4.49 -7.72 10.63
CA PRO A 63 -4.66 -6.83 9.47
C PRO A 63 -5.63 -7.35 8.42
N ALA A 64 -5.72 -8.69 8.33
CA ALA A 64 -6.63 -9.42 7.46
C ALA A 64 -8.11 -9.17 7.78
N GLN A 65 -8.46 -8.90 9.04
CA GLN A 65 -9.84 -8.56 9.44
C GLN A 65 -10.24 -7.13 9.04
N ALA A 66 -9.26 -6.23 8.81
CA ALA A 66 -9.50 -4.81 8.57
C ALA A 66 -9.70 -4.44 7.09
N VAL A 67 -9.53 -5.36 6.14
CA VAL A 67 -9.87 -5.14 4.71
C VAL A 67 -11.18 -5.84 4.40
N ASN A 68 -12.29 -5.26 4.86
CA ASN A 68 -13.63 -5.76 4.56
C ASN A 68 -13.92 -5.72 3.04
N ARG A 69 -14.95 -6.45 2.59
CA ARG A 69 -15.33 -6.53 1.17
C ARG A 69 -15.50 -5.16 0.50
N ARG A 70 -16.03 -4.17 1.22
CA ARG A 70 -16.19 -2.79 0.72
C ARG A 70 -14.84 -2.13 0.41
N LYS A 71 -13.84 -2.29 1.29
CA LYS A 71 -12.49 -1.77 1.06
C LYS A 71 -11.81 -2.47 -0.12
N GLN A 72 -11.98 -3.79 -0.25
CA GLN A 72 -11.47 -4.55 -1.41
C GLN A 72 -12.08 -4.03 -2.73
N SER A 73 -13.40 -3.91 -2.81
CA SER A 73 -14.07 -3.39 -4.02
C SER A 73 -13.59 -1.98 -4.38
N LYS A 74 -13.37 -1.13 -3.38
CA LYS A 74 -12.85 0.23 -3.59
C LYS A 74 -11.45 0.20 -4.21
N ILE A 75 -10.54 -0.57 -3.62
CA ILE A 75 -9.15 -0.69 -4.09
C ILE A 75 -9.10 -1.28 -5.50
N ILE A 76 -9.90 -2.32 -5.78
CA ILE A 76 -9.99 -2.92 -7.12
C ILE A 76 -10.43 -1.87 -8.15
N ASN A 77 -11.47 -1.07 -7.85
CA ASN A 77 -11.93 -0.06 -8.80
C ASN A 77 -10.89 1.06 -9.01
N VAL A 78 -10.16 1.47 -7.97
CA VAL A 78 -9.07 2.45 -8.12
C VAL A 78 -7.94 1.87 -8.98
N ALA A 79 -7.58 0.60 -8.77
CA ALA A 79 -6.58 -0.10 -9.57
C ALA A 79 -7.00 -0.19 -11.05
N LEU A 80 -8.26 -0.52 -11.35
CA LEU A 80 -8.79 -0.52 -12.72
C LEU A 80 -8.71 0.87 -13.37
N ASN A 81 -9.02 1.94 -12.62
CA ASN A 81 -8.84 3.31 -13.12
C ASN A 81 -7.37 3.62 -13.46
N TYR A 82 -6.45 3.16 -12.62
CA TYR A 82 -5.02 3.31 -12.88
C TYR A 82 -4.58 2.55 -14.14
N LEU A 83 -4.96 1.27 -14.28
CA LEU A 83 -4.63 0.47 -15.46
C LEU A 83 -5.16 1.09 -16.75
N ASN A 84 -6.37 1.66 -16.71
CA ASN A 84 -6.94 2.39 -17.83
C ASN A 84 -6.13 3.66 -18.13
N TYR A 85 -5.74 4.41 -17.10
CA TYR A 85 -4.94 5.64 -17.26
C TYR A 85 -3.59 5.37 -17.95
N ILE A 86 -2.95 4.23 -17.69
CA ILE A 86 -1.67 3.84 -18.30
C ILE A 86 -1.82 2.88 -19.49
N ASN A 87 -3.04 2.66 -20.01
CA ASN A 87 -3.35 1.73 -21.10
C ASN A 87 -2.76 0.31 -20.93
N SER A 88 -2.70 -0.21 -19.70
CA SER A 88 -2.05 -1.49 -19.36
C SER A 88 -3.05 -2.56 -18.89
N HIS A 89 -4.11 -2.77 -19.67
CA HIS A 89 -5.25 -3.62 -19.28
C HIS A 89 -4.93 -5.11 -19.07
N ASN A 90 -3.85 -5.61 -19.69
CA ASN A 90 -3.44 -7.02 -19.63
C ASN A 90 -2.24 -7.27 -18.70
N ALA A 91 -1.79 -6.25 -17.97
CA ALA A 91 -0.67 -6.43 -17.04
C ALA A 91 -1.09 -7.37 -15.90
N PRO A 92 -0.23 -8.32 -15.48
CA PRO A 92 -0.47 -9.05 -14.26
C PRO A 92 -0.49 -8.07 -13.08
N ILE A 93 -1.43 -8.26 -12.15
CA ILE A 93 -1.58 -7.39 -10.99
C ILE A 93 -1.52 -8.16 -9.68
N ARG A 94 -1.06 -7.49 -8.63
CA ARG A 94 -1.07 -7.99 -7.26
C ARG A 94 -1.51 -6.89 -6.30
N PHE A 95 -2.19 -7.27 -5.22
CA PHE A 95 -2.53 -6.38 -4.12
C PHE A 95 -1.76 -6.81 -2.88
N ASP A 96 -0.94 -5.90 -2.33
CA ASP A 96 -0.15 -6.13 -1.14
C ASP A 96 -0.58 -5.21 0.00
N ILE A 97 -0.34 -5.64 1.23
CA ILE A 97 -0.42 -4.81 2.42
C ILE A 97 0.97 -4.75 3.02
N LEU A 98 1.51 -3.55 3.21
CA LEU A 98 2.76 -3.35 3.94
C LEU A 98 2.50 -2.73 5.30
N GLU A 99 3.00 -3.39 6.33
CA GLU A 99 2.90 -2.91 7.71
C GLU A 99 4.21 -2.32 8.19
N VAL A 100 4.14 -1.05 8.61
CA VAL A 100 5.24 -0.35 9.25
C VAL A 100 4.94 -0.28 10.73
N THR A 101 5.81 -0.92 11.52
CA THR A 101 5.73 -0.96 12.97
C THR A 101 6.93 -0.22 13.55
N ASN A 102 6.74 0.51 14.65
CA ASN A 102 7.88 0.91 15.46
C ASN A 102 8.44 -0.34 16.14
N SER A 103 9.73 -0.58 15.97
CA SER A 103 10.47 -1.58 16.74
C SER A 103 10.58 -1.10 18.20
N GLY A 104 9.48 -1.16 18.94
CA GLY A 104 9.52 -1.05 20.39
C GLY A 104 10.16 -2.31 20.95
N HIS A 105 11.42 -2.21 21.38
CA HIS A 105 12.15 -3.16 22.21
C HIS A 105 11.59 -4.60 22.26
N GLY A 106 12.19 -5.50 21.48
CA GLY A 106 12.23 -6.90 21.87
C GLY A 106 13.04 -7.00 23.17
N MET A 107 12.36 -6.93 24.31
CA MET A 107 12.85 -7.58 25.52
C MET A 107 12.65 -9.07 25.30
N THR A 108 13.78 -9.75 25.03
CA THR A 108 14.04 -11.21 25.08
C THR A 108 13.14 -12.13 24.25
#